data_AF-A0A9E5R3P8-F1
#
_entry.id   AF-A0A9E5R3P8-F1
#
_cell.length_a   1.000
_cell.length_b   1.000
_cell.length_c   1.000
_cell.angle_alpha   90.00
_cell.angle_beta   90.00
_cell.angle_gamma   90.00
#
_symmetry.space_group_name_H-M   'P 1'
#
loop_
_entity.id
_entity.type
_entity.pdbx_description
1 polymer ?
#
loop_
_entity_poly.entity_id
_entity_poly.type
_entity_poly.pdbx_seq_one_letter_code
_entity_poly.pdbx_strand_id
1 'polypeptide(L)'
;MTAKRARCGGWTVGRWQNKYVIGLTGNIAMGKSLVLQMLQHLGAYTIDADGLAHQVMAPNAPAYKPVIEMFGRFVVNPQGQIDRNRLGAVVFSHPEALQALEAMTHPIISAAIDTLISRAKHQVVVVEAIKLLEGKLADGVDAIWVVDSSAEKQLERLITKRKLPREEALKRINVQNPQGEKLARADVVIRNDGKPEETWAQVQRAWQNIAQSKRDDEQAQAVTTVKSWRLPPAAPRGTHPAPRSRCAPTRFRRD
;
A
#
# COMPACT_ATOMS: atom_id res chain seq x y z
N MET A 1 6.05 -15.09 17.65
CA MET A 1 7.30 -14.96 16.86
C MET A 1 7.09 -15.59 15.50
N THR A 2 6.56 -14.84 14.54
CA THR A 2 6.43 -15.29 13.16
C THR A 2 7.74 -14.97 12.46
N ALA A 3 8.47 -16.00 12.04
CA ALA A 3 9.75 -15.85 11.38
C ALA A 3 9.61 -14.94 10.15
N LYS A 4 10.33 -13.79 10.13
CA LYS A 4 10.61 -13.05 8.90
C LYS A 4 11.21 -14.05 7.92
N ARG A 5 10.51 -14.32 6.81
CA ARG A 5 11.04 -15.15 5.73
C ARG A 5 12.44 -14.65 5.39
N ALA A 6 13.42 -15.57 5.40
CA ALA A 6 14.78 -15.28 5.00
C ALA A 6 14.76 -14.61 3.61
N ARG A 7 15.23 -13.37 3.54
CA ARG A 7 15.28 -12.56 2.32
C ARG A 7 16.49 -13.00 1.50
N CYS A 8 16.36 -14.10 0.77
CA CYS A 8 17.30 -14.53 -0.26
C CYS A 8 16.62 -14.43 -1.62
N GLY A 9 17.09 -13.49 -2.45
CA GLY A 9 16.96 -13.45 -3.92
C GLY A 9 15.58 -13.74 -4.52
N GLY A 10 14.78 -12.69 -4.71
CA GLY A 10 13.52 -12.72 -5.45
C GLY A 10 12.37 -12.11 -4.64
N TRP A 11 11.60 -11.21 -5.26
CA TRP A 11 10.33 -10.72 -4.72
C TRP A 11 9.44 -11.93 -4.51
N THR A 12 9.20 -12.25 -3.26
CA THR A 12 8.05 -13.06 -2.90
C THR A 12 6.81 -12.39 -3.48
N VAL A 13 5.90 -13.19 -4.06
CA VAL A 13 4.57 -12.73 -4.47
C VAL A 13 3.92 -12.06 -3.25
N GLY A 14 3.96 -10.72 -3.21
CA GLY A 14 3.33 -9.92 -2.18
C GLY A 14 1.82 -10.14 -2.19
N ARG A 15 1.11 -9.62 -1.19
CA ARG A 15 -0.36 -9.77 -1.08
C ARG A 15 -1.09 -9.31 -2.36
N TRP A 16 -0.53 -8.34 -3.08
CA TRP A 16 -1.11 -7.80 -4.31
C TRP A 16 -0.20 -8.06 -5.52
N GLN A 17 -0.68 -8.89 -6.44
CA GLN A 17 0.09 -9.31 -7.61
C GLN A 17 0.47 -8.11 -8.50
N ASN A 18 1.72 -8.08 -8.97
CA ASN A 18 2.29 -7.02 -9.82
C ASN A 18 2.26 -5.61 -9.20
N LYS A 19 2.15 -5.51 -7.87
CA LYS A 19 2.25 -4.25 -7.14
C LYS A 19 3.47 -4.27 -6.22
N TYR A 20 4.03 -3.09 -6.00
CA TYR A 20 4.90 -2.82 -4.86
C TYR A 20 4.16 -1.85 -3.94
N VAL A 21 3.80 -2.31 -2.76
CA VAL A 21 3.00 -1.55 -1.81
C VAL A 21 3.89 -1.08 -0.68
N ILE A 22 3.94 0.23 -0.51
CA ILE A 22 4.65 0.91 0.56
C ILE A 22 3.63 1.26 1.65
N GLY A 23 3.86 0.82 2.87
CA GLY A 23 3.17 1.37 4.04
C GLY A 23 3.92 2.60 4.54
N LEU A 24 3.33 3.79 4.38
CA LEU A 24 3.93 5.05 4.85
C LEU A 24 3.35 5.43 6.22
N THR A 25 4.22 5.61 7.21
CA THR A 25 3.82 6.01 8.56
C THR A 25 4.83 6.93 9.23
N GLY A 26 4.54 7.29 10.48
CA GLY A 26 5.29 8.27 11.29
C GLY A 26 4.33 9.07 12.17
N ASN A 27 4.85 9.60 13.28
CA ASN A 27 4.03 10.38 14.20
C ASN A 27 3.49 11.69 13.58
N ILE A 28 2.61 12.36 14.32
CA ILE A 28 2.07 13.67 13.97
C ILE A 28 3.21 14.64 13.66
N ALA A 29 3.02 15.52 12.67
CA ALA A 29 3.97 16.56 12.30
C ALA A 29 5.40 16.10 11.88
N MET A 30 5.61 14.81 11.61
CA MET A 30 6.87 14.33 11.02
C MET A 30 7.00 14.65 9.52
N GLY A 31 5.93 15.13 8.88
CA GLY A 31 5.94 15.53 7.46
C GLY A 31 5.71 14.39 6.47
N LYS A 32 4.92 13.38 6.88
CA LYS A 32 4.42 12.32 5.99
C LYS A 32 3.81 12.87 4.70
N SER A 33 2.98 13.92 4.79
CA SER A 33 2.35 14.53 3.62
C SER A 33 3.36 15.06 2.60
N LEU A 34 4.51 15.57 3.03
CA LEU A 34 5.58 16.00 2.12
C LEU A 34 6.15 14.79 1.37
N VAL A 35 6.48 13.72 2.09
CA VAL A 35 6.99 12.47 1.49
C VAL A 35 5.95 11.83 0.57
N LEU A 36 4.68 11.88 0.95
CA LEU A 36 3.58 11.39 0.11
C LEU A 36 3.49 12.15 -1.21
N GLN A 37 3.56 13.48 -1.18
CA GLN A 37 3.58 14.33 -2.39
C GLN A 37 4.81 14.04 -3.26
N MET A 38 5.97 13.84 -2.64
CA MET A 38 7.19 13.45 -3.34
C MET A 38 7.02 12.10 -4.06
N LEU A 39 6.44 11.10 -3.40
CA LEU A 39 6.18 9.79 -4.01
C LEU A 39 5.13 9.86 -5.12
N GLN A 40 4.08 10.69 -4.96
CA GLN A 40 3.13 10.99 -6.04
C GLN A 40 3.83 11.56 -7.26
N HIS A 41 4.73 12.53 -7.06
CA HIS A 41 5.49 13.15 -8.15
C HIS A 41 6.37 12.14 -8.90
N LEU A 42 6.87 11.10 -8.21
CA LEU A 42 7.62 10.00 -8.82
C LEU A 42 6.73 8.95 -9.52
N GLY A 43 5.40 9.10 -9.47
CA GLY A 43 4.45 8.23 -10.16
C GLY A 43 3.80 7.16 -9.28
N ALA A 44 3.87 7.28 -7.95
CA ALA A 44 3.15 6.38 -7.06
C ALA A 44 1.65 6.72 -6.99
N TYR A 45 0.80 5.70 -6.93
CA TYR A 45 -0.58 5.88 -6.48
C TYR A 45 -0.63 5.96 -4.97
N THR A 46 -1.39 6.89 -4.40
CA THR A 46 -1.43 7.06 -2.94
C THR A 46 -2.82 6.86 -2.40
N ILE A 47 -2.91 6.19 -1.26
CA ILE A 47 -4.15 5.90 -0.54
C ILE A 47 -4.01 6.46 0.87
N ASP A 48 -4.93 7.33 1.26
CA ASP A 48 -5.06 7.84 2.63
C ASP A 48 -6.01 6.91 3.41
N ALA A 49 -5.45 6.04 4.25
CA ALA A 49 -6.24 5.09 5.03
C ALA A 49 -7.08 5.77 6.12
N ASP A 50 -6.57 6.86 6.72
CA ASP A 50 -7.28 7.62 7.73
C ASP A 50 -8.44 8.42 7.10
N GLY A 51 -8.24 8.91 5.87
CA GLY A 51 -9.30 9.47 5.03
C GLY A 51 -10.38 8.45 4.69
N LEU A 52 -10.00 7.23 4.30
CA LEU A 52 -10.93 6.13 4.03
C LEU A 52 -11.75 5.75 5.27
N ALA A 53 -11.14 5.74 6.45
CA ALA A 53 -11.86 5.48 7.71
C ALA A 53 -13.05 6.43 7.91
N HIS A 54 -12.91 7.68 7.49
CA HIS A 54 -14.04 8.62 7.51
C HIS A 54 -15.08 8.34 6.43
N GLN A 55 -14.65 7.95 5.22
CA GLN A 55 -15.55 7.70 4.10
C GLN A 55 -16.43 6.47 4.33
N VAL A 56 -15.90 5.41 4.96
CA VAL A 56 -16.70 4.21 5.26
C VAL A 56 -17.81 4.47 6.28
N MET A 57 -17.72 5.56 7.03
CA MET A 57 -18.72 6.06 7.99
C MET A 57 -19.55 7.24 7.44
N ALA A 58 -19.42 7.60 6.16
CA ALA A 58 -20.27 8.64 5.57
C ALA A 58 -21.73 8.17 5.49
N PRO A 59 -22.73 9.07 5.40
CA PRO A 59 -24.12 8.68 5.20
C PRO A 59 -24.26 7.68 4.04
N ASN A 60 -25.00 6.59 4.27
CA ASN A 60 -25.18 5.46 3.34
C ASN A 60 -23.94 4.59 3.07
N ALA A 61 -22.80 4.86 3.70
CA ALA A 61 -21.62 4.00 3.62
C ALA A 61 -21.75 2.77 4.54
N PRO A 62 -20.98 1.69 4.31
CA PRO A 62 -21.22 0.41 4.96
C PRO A 62 -21.09 0.41 6.49
N ALA A 63 -20.26 1.29 7.07
CA ALA A 63 -20.10 1.39 8.53
C ALA A 63 -21.09 2.35 9.19
N TYR A 64 -21.84 3.15 8.43
CA TYR A 64 -22.67 4.23 8.98
C TYR A 64 -23.79 3.72 9.90
N LYS A 65 -24.61 2.76 9.43
CA LYS A 65 -25.70 2.19 10.24
C LYS A 65 -25.18 1.42 11.46
N PRO A 66 -24.20 0.49 11.33
CA PRO A 66 -23.65 -0.22 12.50
C PRO A 66 -23.11 0.72 13.58
N VAL A 67 -22.42 1.80 13.17
CA VAL A 67 -21.89 2.79 14.12
C VAL A 67 -23.02 3.51 14.87
N ILE A 68 -24.11 3.88 14.19
CA ILE A 68 -25.26 4.52 14.84
C ILE A 68 -26.03 3.54 15.74
N GLU A 69 -26.13 2.27 15.35
CA GLU A 69 -26.77 1.24 16.16
C GLU A 69 -25.99 0.98 17.45
N MET A 70 -24.65 0.94 17.38
CA MET A 70 -23.78 0.74 18.54
C MET A 70 -23.72 1.97 19.46
N PHE A 71 -23.46 3.16 18.90
CA PHE A 71 -23.19 4.36 19.68
C PHE A 71 -24.40 5.27 19.83
N GLY A 72 -25.54 4.96 19.22
CA GLY A 72 -26.76 5.75 19.30
C GLY A 72 -26.75 7.01 18.44
N ARG A 73 -27.92 7.61 18.23
CA ARG A 73 -28.10 8.79 17.36
C ARG A 73 -27.40 10.06 17.84
N PHE A 74 -26.95 10.13 19.09
CA PHE A 74 -26.29 11.34 19.61
C PHE A 74 -24.96 11.64 18.92
N VAL A 75 -24.32 10.63 18.32
CA VAL A 75 -23.09 10.79 17.52
C VAL A 75 -23.37 11.32 16.11
N VAL A 76 -24.63 11.60 15.75
CA VAL A 76 -25.02 12.15 14.45
C VAL A 76 -25.32 13.64 14.60
N ASN A 77 -24.79 14.46 13.71
CA ASN A 77 -25.04 15.90 13.66
C ASN A 77 -26.40 16.22 12.97
N PRO A 78 -26.88 17.47 13.01
CA PRO A 78 -28.14 17.85 12.36
C PRO A 78 -28.18 17.62 10.84
N GLN A 79 -27.02 17.53 10.19
CA GLN A 79 -26.88 17.23 8.75
C GLN A 79 -26.92 15.73 8.45
N GLY A 80 -27.15 14.88 9.45
CA GLY A 80 -27.21 13.43 9.28
C GLY A 80 -25.84 12.77 9.12
N GLN A 81 -24.74 13.45 9.43
CA GLN A 81 -23.39 12.89 9.36
C GLN A 81 -22.90 12.49 10.76
N ILE A 82 -22.02 11.49 10.84
CA ILE A 82 -21.35 11.16 12.10
C ILE A 82 -20.46 12.34 12.52
N ASP A 83 -20.74 12.90 13.70
CA ASP A 83 -19.95 13.91 14.37
C ASP A 83 -18.72 13.26 15.00
N ARG A 84 -17.56 13.49 14.37
CA ARG A 84 -16.28 12.90 14.78
C ARG A 84 -15.83 13.36 16.16
N ASN A 85 -16.21 14.57 16.59
CA ASN A 85 -15.83 15.07 17.90
C ASN A 85 -16.62 14.32 18.98
N ARG A 86 -17.93 14.11 18.74
CA ARG A 86 -18.77 13.34 19.66
C ARG A 86 -18.40 11.87 19.70
N LEU A 87 -18.25 11.23 18.54
CA LEU A 87 -17.82 9.84 18.46
C LEU A 87 -16.43 9.66 19.07
N GLY A 88 -15.49 10.55 18.74
CA GLY A 88 -14.14 10.60 19.29
C GLY A 88 -14.14 10.68 20.82
N ALA A 89 -14.94 11.58 21.40
CA ALA A 89 -15.05 11.70 22.86
C ALA A 89 -15.49 10.39 23.52
N VAL A 90 -16.41 9.64 22.91
CA VAL A 90 -16.86 8.36 23.44
C VAL A 90 -15.77 7.30 23.35
N VAL A 91 -15.21 7.10 22.15
CA VAL A 91 -14.27 5.99 21.90
C VAL A 91 -12.91 6.21 22.53
N PHE A 92 -12.44 7.46 22.66
CA PHE A 92 -11.17 7.75 23.32
C PHE A 92 -11.26 7.74 24.86
N SER A 93 -12.47 7.83 25.42
CA SER A 93 -12.68 7.66 26.86
C SER A 93 -12.90 6.20 27.28
N HIS A 94 -13.26 5.30 26.36
CA HIS A 94 -13.59 3.90 26.67
C HIS A 94 -12.87 2.95 25.71
N PRO A 95 -11.86 2.19 26.16
CA PRO A 95 -11.11 1.26 25.30
C PRO A 95 -11.99 0.23 24.57
N GLU A 96 -13.01 -0.31 25.26
CA GLU A 96 -14.01 -1.23 24.70
C GLU A 96 -14.78 -0.60 23.52
N ALA A 97 -15.16 0.68 23.64
CA ALA A 97 -15.85 1.41 22.59
C ALA A 97 -14.96 1.63 21.36
N LEU A 98 -13.67 1.94 21.57
CA LEU A 98 -12.70 2.03 20.48
C LEU A 98 -12.55 0.70 19.76
N GLN A 99 -12.40 -0.41 20.49
CA GLN A 99 -12.31 -1.74 19.91
C GLN A 99 -13.57 -2.11 19.11
N ALA A 100 -14.75 -1.79 19.61
CA ALA A 100 -16.00 -2.00 18.90
C ALA A 100 -16.07 -1.21 17.58
N LEU A 101 -15.68 0.08 17.60
CA LEU A 101 -15.62 0.91 16.40
C LEU A 101 -14.61 0.35 15.38
N GLU A 102 -13.42 -0.01 15.85
CA GLU A 102 -12.35 -0.59 15.06
C GLU A 102 -12.80 -1.93 14.44
N ALA A 103 -13.46 -2.81 15.19
CA ALA A 103 -13.96 -4.09 14.69
C ALA A 103 -15.01 -3.93 13.56
N MET A 104 -15.87 -2.92 13.66
CA MET A 104 -16.85 -2.62 12.60
C MET A 104 -16.19 -2.01 11.35
N THR A 105 -15.19 -1.16 11.52
CA THR A 105 -14.63 -0.35 10.42
C THR A 105 -13.46 -1.01 9.71
N HIS A 106 -12.58 -1.73 10.42
CA HIS A 106 -11.36 -2.29 9.83
C HIS A 106 -11.59 -3.27 8.67
N PRO A 107 -12.58 -4.19 8.70
CA PRO A 107 -12.82 -5.08 7.57
C PRO A 107 -13.21 -4.30 6.30
N ILE A 108 -14.04 -3.26 6.45
CA ILE A 108 -14.51 -2.42 5.34
C ILE A 108 -13.36 -1.60 4.77
N ILE A 109 -12.55 -0.98 5.63
CA ILE A 109 -11.37 -0.20 5.22
C ILE A 109 -10.36 -1.11 4.52
N SER A 110 -10.11 -2.31 5.06
CA SER A 110 -9.17 -3.27 4.46
C SER A 110 -9.61 -3.70 3.07
N ALA A 111 -10.89 -4.02 2.89
CA ALA A 111 -11.46 -4.38 1.59
C ALA A 111 -11.40 -3.21 0.59
N ALA A 112 -11.63 -1.98 1.06
CA ALA A 112 -11.49 -0.77 0.24
C ALA A 112 -10.04 -0.57 -0.22
N ILE A 113 -9.07 -0.68 0.70
CA ILE A 113 -7.63 -0.59 0.39
C ILE A 113 -7.24 -1.68 -0.62
N ASP A 114 -7.65 -2.94 -0.40
CA ASP A 114 -7.38 -4.05 -1.32
C ASP A 114 -7.92 -3.77 -2.72
N THR A 115 -9.15 -3.26 -2.80
CA THR A 115 -9.79 -2.91 -4.07
C THR A 115 -9.04 -1.79 -4.79
N LEU A 116 -8.65 -0.74 -4.06
CA LEU A 116 -7.91 0.39 -4.62
C LEU A 116 -6.53 -0.01 -5.11
N ILE A 117 -5.79 -0.82 -4.35
CA ILE A 117 -4.48 -1.33 -4.76
C ILE A 117 -4.60 -2.20 -6.01
N SER A 118 -5.54 -3.15 -6.01
CA SER A 118 -5.72 -4.11 -7.10
C SER A 118 -6.13 -3.44 -8.41
N ARG A 119 -6.93 -2.35 -8.33
CA ARG A 119 -7.38 -1.58 -9.50
C ARG A 119 -6.41 -0.49 -9.93
N ALA A 120 -5.41 -0.15 -9.12
CA ALA A 120 -4.44 0.86 -9.47
C ALA A 120 -3.71 0.47 -10.76
N LYS A 121 -3.59 1.39 -11.72
CA LYS A 121 -2.76 1.16 -12.92
C LYS A 121 -1.26 1.25 -12.62
N HIS A 122 -0.93 2.02 -11.58
CA HIS A 122 0.43 2.23 -11.09
C HIS A 122 1.00 0.92 -10.54
N GLN A 123 2.29 0.69 -10.77
CA GLN A 123 2.97 -0.47 -10.22
C GLN A 123 3.47 -0.25 -8.78
N VAL A 124 3.54 0.99 -8.32
CA VAL A 124 3.89 1.33 -6.94
C VAL A 124 2.69 2.03 -6.31
N VAL A 125 2.27 1.55 -5.14
CA VAL A 125 1.17 2.10 -4.36
C VAL A 125 1.68 2.44 -2.97
N VAL A 126 1.31 3.58 -2.44
CA VAL A 126 1.66 4.01 -1.08
C VAL A 126 0.36 4.10 -0.29
N VAL A 127 0.28 3.36 0.81
CA VAL A 127 -0.81 3.47 1.77
C VAL A 127 -0.30 4.26 2.97
N GLU A 128 -0.76 5.50 3.13
CA GLU A 128 -0.50 6.28 4.32
C GLU A 128 -1.50 5.89 5.41
N ALA A 129 -0.97 5.51 6.58
CA ALA A 129 -1.79 5.24 7.76
C ALA A 129 -1.05 5.65 9.04
N ILE A 130 -1.73 6.41 9.91
CA ILE A 130 -1.19 6.76 11.23
C ILE A 130 -1.01 5.50 12.09
N LYS A 131 -1.99 4.60 12.10
CA LYS A 131 -1.96 3.31 12.82
C LYS A 131 -1.54 2.13 11.93
N LEU A 132 -0.52 2.34 11.08
CA LEU A 132 -0.09 1.31 10.12
C LEU A 132 0.35 0.02 10.82
N LEU A 133 1.12 0.13 11.91
CA LEU A 133 1.85 -0.97 12.53
C LEU A 133 1.00 -1.77 13.52
N GLU A 134 -0.04 -1.13 14.04
CA GLU A 134 -1.02 -1.67 14.96
C GLU A 134 -2.05 -2.55 14.24
N GLY A 135 -2.20 -2.38 12.93
CA GLY A 135 -3.11 -3.17 12.09
C GLY A 135 -2.42 -4.26 11.25
N LYS A 136 -3.23 -5.13 10.65
CA LYS A 136 -2.78 -6.19 9.71
C LYS A 136 -2.26 -5.67 8.37
N LEU A 137 -2.37 -4.36 8.11
CA LEU A 137 -1.90 -3.77 6.87
C LEU A 137 -0.38 -3.87 6.75
N ALA A 138 0.35 -3.64 7.85
CA ALA A 138 1.81 -3.75 7.89
C ALA A 138 2.35 -5.13 7.48
N ASP A 139 1.57 -6.20 7.68
CA ASP A 139 1.97 -7.56 7.31
C ASP A 139 1.79 -7.85 5.81
N GLY A 140 1.01 -7.02 5.11
CA GLY A 140 0.71 -7.20 3.69
C GLY A 140 1.58 -6.36 2.74
N VAL A 141 2.18 -5.27 3.24
CA VAL A 141 3.00 -4.35 2.43
C VAL A 141 4.40 -4.92 2.14
N ASP A 142 5.01 -4.49 1.04
CA ASP A 142 6.35 -4.93 0.64
C ASP A 142 7.46 -4.18 1.38
N ALA A 143 7.19 -2.94 1.80
CA ALA A 143 8.11 -2.13 2.59
C ALA A 143 7.38 -1.15 3.50
N ILE A 144 7.88 -1.03 4.73
CA ILE A 144 7.43 -0.02 5.70
C ILE A 144 8.37 1.19 5.61
N TRP A 145 7.81 2.34 5.21
CA TRP A 145 8.52 3.62 5.18
C TRP A 145 8.09 4.47 6.38
N VAL A 146 9.06 4.90 7.18
CA VAL A 146 8.82 5.75 8.34
C VAL A 146 9.42 7.13 8.11
N VAL A 147 8.58 8.15 8.21
CA VAL A 147 9.06 9.54 8.20
C VAL A 147 9.35 9.96 9.64
N ASP A 148 10.53 10.52 9.84
CA ASP A 148 11.05 10.87 11.15
C ASP A 148 11.65 12.29 11.21
N SER A 149 11.58 12.89 12.39
CA SER A 149 12.13 14.22 12.67
C SER A 149 12.36 14.37 14.18
N SER A 150 13.22 15.31 14.57
CA SER A 150 13.51 15.66 15.96
C SER A 150 12.24 16.11 16.70
N ALA A 151 12.24 15.90 18.02
CA ALA A 151 11.16 16.34 18.88
C ALA A 151 10.97 17.87 18.81
N GLU A 152 12.07 18.64 18.66
CA GLU A 152 11.95 20.10 18.52
C GLU A 152 11.22 20.47 17.23
N LYS A 153 11.60 19.87 16.10
CA LYS A 153 10.95 20.12 14.80
C LYS A 153 9.50 19.68 14.78
N GLN A 154 9.20 18.55 15.41
CA GLN A 154 7.83 18.06 15.57
C GLN A 154 6.96 19.09 16.31
N LEU A 155 7.42 19.57 17.47
CA LEU A 155 6.70 20.56 18.27
C LEU A 155 6.59 21.91 17.53
N GLU A 156 7.69 22.38 16.93
CA GLU A 156 7.74 23.60 16.13
C GLU A 156 6.66 23.58 15.04
N ARG A 157 6.52 22.48 14.30
CA ARG A 157 5.52 22.34 13.22
C ARG A 157 4.09 22.32 13.74
N LEU A 158 3.82 21.70 14.90
CA LEU A 158 2.49 21.72 15.50
C LEU A 158 2.07 23.14 15.89
N ILE A 159 2.99 23.93 16.44
CA ILE A 159 2.72 25.31 16.85
C ILE A 159 2.61 26.22 15.61
N THR A 160 3.62 26.19 14.74
CA THR A 160 3.74 27.17 13.65
C THR A 160 2.81 26.88 12.47
N LYS A 161 2.73 25.62 12.03
CA LYS A 161 1.95 25.22 10.85
C LYS A 161 0.50 24.85 11.20
N ARG A 162 0.29 24.18 12.34
CA ARG A 162 -1.06 23.78 12.78
C ARG A 162 -1.72 24.72 13.78
N LYS A 163 -1.03 25.81 14.16
CA LYS A 163 -1.54 26.87 15.05
C LYS A 163 -2.05 26.34 16.39
N LEU A 164 -1.46 25.24 16.89
CA LEU A 164 -1.83 24.67 18.17
C LEU A 164 -1.12 25.38 19.33
N PRO A 165 -1.79 25.61 20.47
CA PRO A 165 -1.13 25.97 21.71
C PRO A 165 -0.08 24.91 22.09
N ARG A 166 1.03 25.33 22.72
CA ARG A 166 2.14 24.43 23.08
C ARG A 166 1.68 23.25 23.93
N GLU A 167 0.83 23.48 24.92
CA GLU A 167 0.32 22.42 25.80
C GLU A 167 -0.51 21.38 25.03
N GLU A 168 -1.37 21.84 24.13
CA GLU A 168 -2.16 20.96 23.27
C GLU A 168 -1.29 20.17 22.29
N ALA A 169 -0.26 20.80 21.74
CA ALA A 169 0.72 20.13 20.89
C ALA A 169 1.46 19.00 21.64
N LEU A 170 1.91 19.26 22.87
CA LEU A 170 2.57 18.26 23.72
C LEU A 170 1.63 17.11 24.10
N LYS A 171 0.37 17.41 24.46
CA LYS A 171 -0.65 16.38 24.71
C LYS A 171 -0.79 15.44 23.51
N ARG A 172 -0.88 15.98 22.30
CA ARG A 172 -1.00 15.18 21.08
C ARG A 172 0.24 14.35 20.79
N ILE A 173 1.45 14.86 21.07
CA ILE A 173 2.69 14.09 20.94
C ILE A 173 2.68 12.92 21.92
N ASN A 174 2.33 13.15 23.18
CA ASN A 174 2.47 12.18 24.25
C ASN A 174 1.43 11.04 24.21
N VAL A 175 0.29 11.22 23.54
CA VAL A 175 -0.74 10.18 23.39
C VAL A 175 -0.39 9.16 22.28
N GLN A 176 0.59 9.46 21.42
CA GLN A 176 1.00 8.53 20.36
C GLN A 176 2.00 7.50 20.87
N ASN A 177 1.96 6.29 20.28
CA ASN A 177 2.99 5.29 20.49
C ASN A 177 4.39 5.87 20.19
N PRO A 178 5.43 5.47 20.95
CA PRO A 178 6.78 5.93 20.76
C PRO A 178 7.23 5.81 19.30
N GLN A 179 7.83 6.87 18.77
CA GLN A 179 8.36 6.87 17.40
C GLN A 179 9.42 5.79 17.19
N GLY A 180 10.18 5.45 18.25
CA GLY A 180 11.18 4.38 18.23
C GLY A 180 10.63 3.00 17.84
N GLU A 181 9.38 2.69 18.22
CA GLU A 181 8.73 1.44 17.82
C GLU A 181 8.47 1.39 16.32
N LYS A 182 8.13 2.53 15.72
CA LYS A 182 7.96 2.65 14.26
C LYS A 182 9.29 2.48 13.55
N LEU A 183 10.32 3.18 14.01
CA LEU A 183 11.68 3.09 13.46
C LEU A 183 12.23 1.66 13.51
N ALA A 184 11.99 0.92 14.59
CA ALA A 184 12.44 -0.47 14.73
C ALA A 184 11.84 -1.42 13.69
N ARG A 185 10.68 -1.08 13.11
CA ARG A 185 9.99 -1.86 12.08
C ARG A 185 10.18 -1.32 10.66
N ALA A 186 10.89 -0.19 10.50
CA ALA A 186 11.07 0.45 9.20
C ALA A 186 12.02 -0.37 8.30
N ASP A 187 11.64 -0.54 7.03
CA ASP A 187 12.58 -0.94 5.98
C ASP A 187 13.29 0.29 5.40
N VAL A 188 12.63 1.44 5.38
CA VAL A 188 13.18 2.73 4.96
C VAL A 188 12.83 3.81 5.97
N VAL A 189 13.82 4.60 6.40
CA VAL A 189 13.61 5.79 7.24
C VAL A 189 13.92 7.03 6.41
N ILE A 190 12.98 7.97 6.35
CA ILE A 190 13.14 9.26 5.70
C ILE A 190 13.24 10.36 6.77
N ARG A 191 14.41 10.98 6.86
CA ARG A 191 14.68 12.08 7.80
C ARG A 191 14.20 13.40 7.23
N ASN A 192 13.41 14.14 8.01
CA ASN A 192 12.82 15.40 7.62
C ASN A 192 13.17 16.50 8.63
N ASP A 193 14.43 16.62 9.01
CA ASP A 193 14.92 17.63 9.96
C ASP A 193 15.44 18.90 9.28
N GLY A 194 16.08 18.71 8.12
CA GLY A 194 16.70 19.77 7.35
C GLY A 194 15.81 20.33 6.25
N LYS A 195 16.42 20.62 5.10
CA LYS A 195 15.72 21.28 4.00
C LYS A 195 14.87 20.28 3.19
N PRO A 196 13.78 20.72 2.54
CA PRO A 196 12.96 19.84 1.71
C PRO A 196 13.75 19.09 0.62
N GLU A 197 14.82 19.70 0.09
CA GLU A 197 15.68 19.11 -0.95
C GLU A 197 16.46 17.90 -0.43
N GLU A 198 16.85 17.90 0.85
CA GLU A 198 17.54 16.78 1.50
C GLU A 198 16.57 15.60 1.72
N THR A 199 15.32 15.92 2.06
CA THR A 199 14.24 14.91 2.15
C THR A 199 13.95 14.33 0.76
N TRP A 200 13.89 15.19 -0.26
CA TRP A 200 13.68 14.77 -1.65
C TRP A 200 14.76 13.81 -2.14
N ALA A 201 16.04 14.12 -1.88
CA ALA A 201 17.16 13.27 -2.26
C ALA A 201 17.09 11.87 -1.61
N GLN A 202 16.66 11.79 -0.35
CA GLN A 202 16.43 10.51 0.33
C GLN A 202 15.29 9.71 -0.33
N VAL A 203 14.16 10.37 -0.63
CA VAL A 203 13.01 9.74 -1.28
C VAL A 203 13.38 9.23 -2.68
N GLN A 204 14.08 10.04 -3.48
CA GLN A 204 14.54 9.63 -4.81
C GLN A 204 15.47 8.42 -4.76
N ARG A 205 16.43 8.41 -3.83
CA ARG A 205 17.35 7.28 -3.66
C ARG A 205 16.61 6.00 -3.29
N ALA A 206 15.70 6.08 -2.31
CA ALA A 206 14.89 4.93 -1.90
C ALA A 206 13.96 4.45 -3.03
N TRP A 207 13.39 5.37 -3.82
CA TRP A 207 12.58 5.05 -4.99
C TRP A 207 13.35 4.31 -6.08
N GLN A 208 14.56 4.76 -6.40
CA GLN A 208 15.43 4.11 -7.39
C GLN A 208 15.75 2.66 -7.01
N ASN A 209 15.94 2.38 -5.72
CA ASN A 209 16.18 1.03 -5.23
C ASN A 209 14.99 0.09 -5.48
N ILE A 210 13.75 0.60 -5.43
CA ILE A 210 12.56 -0.17 -5.80
C ILE A 210 12.61 -0.54 -7.28
N ALA A 211 12.89 0.45 -8.14
CA ALA A 211 12.95 0.24 -9.58
C ALA A 211 14.06 -0.75 -9.99
N GLN A 212 15.22 -0.69 -9.32
CA GLN A 212 16.30 -1.64 -9.57
C GLN A 212 15.91 -3.05 -9.12
N SER A 213 15.35 -3.17 -7.92
CA SER A 213 14.88 -4.47 -7.41
C SER A 213 13.84 -5.10 -8.32
N LYS A 214 12.99 -4.32 -9.00
CA LYS A 214 12.04 -4.83 -10.01
C LYS A 214 12.73 -5.34 -11.28
N ARG A 215 13.71 -4.59 -11.80
CA ARG A 215 14.43 -4.98 -13.02
C ARG A 215 15.18 -6.29 -12.83
N ASP A 216 15.84 -6.44 -11.68
CA ASP A 216 16.62 -7.64 -11.36
C ASP A 216 15.70 -8.88 -11.26
N ASP A 217 14.50 -8.69 -10.72
CA ASP A 217 13.47 -9.72 -10.59
C ASP A 217 12.83 -10.15 -11.91
N GLU A 218 12.46 -9.19 -12.76
CA GLU A 218 11.94 -9.47 -14.10
C GLU A 218 12.99 -10.23 -14.94
N GLN A 219 14.27 -9.86 -14.81
CA GLN A 219 15.38 -10.56 -15.46
C GLN A 219 15.56 -11.98 -14.89
N ALA A 220 15.49 -12.17 -13.57
CA ALA A 220 15.60 -13.49 -12.95
C ALA A 220 14.44 -14.43 -13.36
N GLN A 221 13.22 -13.92 -13.46
CA GLN A 221 12.05 -14.67 -13.93
C GLN A 221 12.13 -15.00 -15.42
N ALA A 222 12.60 -14.08 -16.25
CA ALA A 222 12.84 -14.32 -17.67
C ALA A 222 13.88 -15.42 -17.89
N VAL A 223 15.01 -15.38 -17.17
CA VAL A 223 16.06 -16.40 -17.23
C VAL A 223 15.55 -17.77 -16.78
N THR A 224 14.71 -17.83 -15.75
CA THR A 224 14.10 -19.07 -15.26
C THR A 224 13.13 -19.66 -16.29
N THR A 225 12.33 -18.82 -16.94
CA THR A 225 11.37 -19.23 -17.98
C THR A 225 12.07 -19.75 -19.23
N VAL A 226 13.18 -19.13 -19.63
CA VAL A 226 13.99 -19.63 -20.77
C VAL A 226 14.63 -20.98 -20.44
N LYS A 227 15.11 -21.18 -19.21
CA LYS A 227 15.70 -22.46 -18.77
C LYS A 227 14.68 -23.59 -18.64
N SER A 228 13.41 -23.29 -18.34
CA SER A 228 12.34 -24.29 -18.24
C SER A 228 11.75 -24.68 -19.60
N TRP A 229 12.02 -23.89 -20.64
CA TRP A 229 11.59 -24.19 -22.01
C TRP A 229 12.34 -25.40 -22.55
N ARG A 230 11.68 -26.56 -22.60
CA ARG A 230 12.17 -27.72 -23.35
C ARG A 230 11.78 -27.56 -24.81
N LEU A 231 12.74 -27.74 -25.72
CA LEU A 231 12.46 -27.92 -27.14
C LEU A 231 11.38 -29.00 -27.30
N PRO A 232 10.31 -28.75 -28.07
CA PRO A 232 9.38 -29.82 -28.41
C PRO A 232 10.17 -30.96 -29.07
N PRO A 233 9.83 -32.24 -28.79
CA PRO A 233 10.52 -33.35 -29.40
C PRO A 233 10.52 -33.19 -30.92
N ALA A 234 11.70 -33.35 -31.52
CA ALA A 234 11.86 -33.24 -32.97
C ALA A 234 10.79 -34.12 -33.64
N ALA A 235 10.00 -33.52 -34.53
CA ALA A 235 8.98 -34.25 -35.27
C ALA A 235 9.64 -35.49 -35.91
N PRO A 236 9.04 -36.69 -35.80
CA PRO A 236 9.62 -37.88 -36.40
C PRO A 236 9.82 -37.60 -37.88
N ARG A 237 11.04 -37.86 -38.37
CA ARG A 237 11.38 -37.75 -39.79
C ARG A 237 10.39 -38.59 -40.56
N GLY A 238 9.42 -37.93 -41.20
CA GLY A 238 8.42 -38.58 -42.03
C GLY A 238 9.13 -39.40 -43.09
N THR A 239 8.84 -40.69 -43.14
CA THR A 239 9.21 -41.55 -44.26
C THR A 239 8.61 -40.95 -45.52
N HIS A 240 9.47 -40.49 -46.43
CA HIS A 240 9.06 -40.06 -47.77
C HIS A 240 8.22 -41.16 -48.42
N PRO A 241 6.98 -40.88 -48.88
CA PRO A 241 6.26 -41.85 -49.68
C PRO A 241 6.98 -42.03 -51.03
N ALA A 242 7.19 -43.29 -51.41
CA ALA A 242 7.78 -43.70 -52.67
C ALA A 242 7.08 -43.02 -53.87
N PRO A 243 7.81 -42.72 -54.96
CA PRO A 243 7.25 -42.06 -56.13
C PRO A 243 6.19 -42.94 -56.79
N ARG A 244 4.95 -42.44 -56.88
CA ARG A 244 3.89 -43.11 -57.63
C ARG A 244 4.23 -43.11 -59.12
N SER A 245 4.23 -44.31 -59.69
CA SER A 245 4.39 -44.58 -61.12
C SER A 245 3.32 -43.86 -61.95
N ARG A 246 3.77 -43.29 -63.07
CA ARG A 246 2.97 -42.62 -64.10
C ARG A 246 1.88 -43.56 -64.64
N CYS A 247 0.64 -43.07 -64.72
CA CYS A 247 -0.36 -43.57 -65.65
C CYS A 247 -0.54 -42.57 -66.81
N ALA A 248 -0.60 -43.13 -68.02
CA ALA A 248 -0.64 -42.47 -69.32
C ALA A 248 -1.99 -41.76 -69.61
N PRO A 249 -2.07 -40.89 -70.64
CA PRO A 249 -3.23 -40.05 -70.87
C PRO A 249 -4.30 -40.78 -71.71
N THR A 250 -5.53 -40.78 -71.24
CA THR A 250 -6.70 -41.15 -72.05
C THR A 250 -7.16 -39.94 -72.85
N ARG A 251 -7.09 -40.06 -74.18
CA ARG A 251 -7.73 -39.20 -75.17
C ARG A 251 -9.24 -39.11 -74.90
N PHE A 252 -9.85 -37.94 -75.09
CA PHE A 252 -11.19 -37.87 -75.67
C PHE A 252 -11.38 -36.60 -76.51
N ARG A 253 -12.09 -36.79 -77.62
CA ARG A 253 -12.27 -35.89 -78.77
C ARG A 253 -13.26 -34.76 -78.49
N ARG A 254 -13.16 -33.76 -79.37
CA ARG A 254 -14.10 -32.68 -79.70
C ARG A 254 -15.55 -33.17 -79.79
N ASP A 255 -16.48 -32.31 -79.36
CA ASP A 255 -17.32 -31.50 -80.26
C ASP A 255 -17.51 -30.10 -79.63
#